data_AF-A0A549T4Z9-F1
#
_entry.id   AF-A0A549T4Z9-F1
#
_cell.length_a   1.000
_cell.length_b   1.000
_cell.length_c   1.000
_cell.angle_alpha   90.00
_cell.angle_beta   90.00
_cell.angle_gamma   90.00
#
_symmetry.space_group_name_H-M   'P 1'
#
loop_
_entity.id
_entity.type
_entity.pdbx_description
1 polymer ?
#
loop_
_entity_poly.entity_id
_entity_poly.type
_entity_poly.pdbx_seq_one_letter_code
_entity_poly.pdbx_strand_id
1 'polypeptide(L)'
;MEMSSLHWSGSLLHREHARNTRIEKALFSPRAETRPVFELQDMQRQTPDFSAISPRLLRELALQKYIAGDIPQDVYIALAQELPMQAVSASGAVEDLSDVTDDTEFDFRRYFQNQKVLATTLGDEDKAQTFESVLGFLRT
;
A
#
# COMPACT_ATOMS: atom_id res chain seq x y z
N MET A 1 35.46 20.00 -27.60
CA MET A 1 34.40 19.18 -26.98
C MET A 1 34.52 17.79 -27.58
N GLU A 2 35.22 16.89 -26.89
CA GLU A 2 35.54 15.56 -27.40
C GLU A 2 34.55 14.57 -26.79
N MET A 3 33.74 13.91 -27.63
CA MET A 3 32.75 12.93 -27.21
C MET A 3 33.41 11.55 -27.22
N SER A 4 33.81 11.05 -26.05
CA SER A 4 34.25 9.66 -25.89
C SER A 4 33.04 8.73 -25.85
N SER A 5 32.84 7.96 -26.92
CA SER A 5 31.85 6.90 -27.01
C SER A 5 32.42 5.59 -26.43
N LEU A 6 31.84 5.12 -25.33
CA LEU A 6 32.09 3.79 -24.78
C LEU A 6 31.26 2.78 -25.56
N HIS A 7 31.91 1.98 -26.41
CA HIS A 7 31.31 0.83 -27.05
C HIS A 7 31.35 -0.36 -26.07
N TRP A 8 30.20 -0.88 -25.67
CA TRP A 8 30.10 -2.13 -24.92
C TRP A 8 29.86 -3.26 -25.92
N SER A 9 30.90 -4.04 -26.22
CA SER A 9 30.81 -5.24 -27.07
C SER A 9 30.92 -6.49 -26.19
N GLY A 10 29.81 -6.91 -25.60
CA GLY A 10 29.68 -8.20 -24.92
C GLY A 10 29.24 -9.29 -25.89
N SER A 11 30.17 -9.85 -26.66
CA SER A 11 29.94 -11.03 -27.50
C SER A 11 29.93 -12.30 -26.65
N LEU A 12 28.74 -12.85 -26.36
CA LEU A 12 28.60 -14.21 -25.84
C LEU A 12 28.19 -15.15 -26.97
N LEU A 13 29.19 -15.69 -27.66
CA LEU A 13 29.05 -16.89 -28.49
C LEU A 13 30.05 -17.92 -28.01
N HIS A 14 29.61 -18.82 -27.12
CA HIS A 14 30.28 -20.09 -26.87
C HIS A 14 29.55 -21.18 -27.66
N ARG A 15 30.08 -21.45 -28.85
CA ARG A 15 30.03 -22.75 -29.54
C ARG A 15 31.31 -23.47 -29.06
N GLU A 16 31.36 -24.74 -28.71
CA GLU A 16 31.36 -25.91 -29.59
C GLU A 16 31.26 -27.19 -28.70
N HIS A 17 30.42 -28.13 -29.13
CA HIS A 17 30.60 -29.60 -29.15
C HIS A 17 31.38 -30.35 -28.04
N ALA A 18 30.68 -31.18 -27.28
CA ALA A 18 31.16 -32.51 -26.90
C ALA A 18 29.98 -33.51 -26.86
N ARG A 19 30.04 -34.50 -27.76
CA ARG A 19 29.12 -35.65 -27.81
C ARG A 19 29.47 -36.63 -26.69
N ASN A 20 28.41 -37.29 -26.21
CA ASN A 20 28.38 -38.63 -25.64
C ASN A 20 28.68 -38.75 -24.13
N THR A 21 27.63 -38.91 -23.31
CA THR A 21 27.41 -40.13 -22.52
C THR A 21 26.05 -40.09 -21.83
N ARG A 22 25.35 -41.21 -21.98
CA ARG A 22 24.06 -41.62 -21.43
C ARG A 22 23.93 -41.39 -19.92
N ILE A 23 23.05 -40.46 -19.48
CA ILE A 23 22.43 -40.48 -18.15
C ILE A 23 20.98 -39.97 -18.25
N GLU A 24 20.08 -40.92 -18.03
CA GLU A 24 18.77 -40.87 -17.37
C GLU A 24 17.82 -39.68 -17.58
N LYS A 25 16.62 -40.08 -18.01
CA LYS A 25 15.41 -39.29 -18.25
C LYS A 25 14.90 -38.68 -16.94
N ALA A 26 15.35 -37.49 -16.59
CA ALA A 26 14.62 -36.63 -15.68
C ALA A 26 13.53 -35.90 -16.48
N LEU A 27 12.32 -36.46 -16.47
CA LEU A 27 11.10 -35.75 -16.85
C LEU A 27 10.96 -34.57 -15.88
N PHE A 28 11.34 -33.37 -16.32
CA PHE A 28 10.86 -32.15 -15.69
C PHE A 28 9.36 -32.07 -15.95
N SER A 29 8.57 -32.65 -15.05
CA SER A 29 7.22 -32.16 -14.80
C SER A 29 7.38 -30.75 -14.23
N PRO A 30 6.78 -29.70 -14.83
CA PRO A 30 6.53 -28.48 -14.08
C PRO A 30 5.51 -28.83 -13.00
N ARG A 31 6.03 -29.21 -11.83
CA ARG A 31 5.27 -29.30 -10.59
C ARG A 31 4.73 -27.91 -10.34
N ALA A 32 3.40 -27.84 -10.31
CA ALA A 32 2.58 -26.67 -10.00
C ALA A 32 3.36 -25.61 -9.23
N GLU A 33 3.76 -24.56 -9.94
CA GLU A 33 4.15 -23.32 -9.29
C GLU A 33 2.89 -22.82 -8.61
N THR A 34 2.88 -23.01 -7.30
CA THR A 34 2.01 -22.33 -6.36
C THR A 34 2.08 -20.85 -6.69
N ARG A 35 1.12 -20.38 -7.50
CA ARG A 35 0.73 -18.97 -7.45
C ARG A 35 0.56 -18.66 -5.97
N PRO A 36 1.18 -17.61 -5.41
CA PRO A 36 0.63 -17.05 -4.20
C PRO A 36 -0.77 -16.60 -4.61
N VAL A 37 -1.76 -17.46 -4.40
CA VAL A 37 -3.14 -17.04 -4.33
C VAL A 37 -3.11 -16.14 -3.11
N PHE A 38 -3.10 -14.84 -3.37
CA PHE A 38 -3.51 -13.86 -2.39
C PHE A 38 -4.99 -14.22 -2.12
N GLU A 39 -5.21 -15.19 -1.23
CA GLU A 39 -6.52 -15.46 -0.68
C GLU A 39 -6.85 -14.23 0.14
N LEU A 40 -7.40 -13.22 -0.55
CA LEU A 40 -8.29 -12.26 0.05
C LEU A 40 -9.37 -13.12 0.69
N GLN A 41 -9.22 -13.42 1.98
CA GLN A 41 -10.31 -13.96 2.78
C GLN A 41 -11.51 -13.11 2.39
N ASP A 42 -12.56 -13.77 1.90
CA ASP A 42 -13.85 -13.15 1.61
C ASP A 42 -14.18 -12.23 2.79
N MET A 43 -13.87 -10.93 2.64
CA MET A 43 -14.22 -9.92 3.63
C MET A 43 -15.74 -9.87 3.55
N GLN A 44 -16.35 -10.69 4.40
CA GLN A 44 -17.78 -10.77 4.54
C GLN A 44 -18.29 -9.34 4.65
N ARG A 45 -19.35 -9.10 3.89
CA ARG A 45 -20.07 -7.84 3.63
C ARG A 45 -20.61 -7.17 4.91
N GLN A 46 -19.77 -6.99 5.91
CA GLN A 46 -20.02 -6.17 7.07
C GLN A 46 -19.32 -4.86 6.79
N THR A 47 -20.09 -3.77 6.86
CA THR A 47 -19.54 -2.41 6.77
C THR A 47 -18.41 -2.32 7.80
N PRO A 48 -17.15 -2.16 7.38
CA PRO A 48 -16.03 -2.19 8.31
C PRO A 48 -16.20 -1.05 9.31
N ASP A 49 -16.05 -1.36 10.60
CA ASP A 49 -16.08 -0.32 11.62
C ASP A 49 -14.75 0.43 11.64
N PHE A 50 -14.72 1.57 10.96
CA PHE A 50 -13.52 2.41 10.86
C PHE A 50 -13.12 3.09 12.19
N SER A 51 -13.88 2.89 13.26
CA SER A 51 -13.49 3.32 14.62
C SER A 51 -12.62 2.29 15.36
N ALA A 52 -12.52 1.06 14.85
CA ALA A 52 -11.67 0.00 15.38
C ALA A 52 -11.16 -0.88 14.23
N ILE A 53 -10.27 -0.32 13.40
CA ILE A 53 -9.67 -1.03 12.27
C ILE A 53 -8.15 -0.95 12.33
N SER A 54 -7.47 -2.00 11.86
CA SER A 54 -6.02 -1.98 11.77
C SER A 54 -5.53 -1.19 10.55
N PRO A 55 -4.37 -0.51 10.64
CA PRO A 55 -3.80 0.22 9.52
C PRO A 55 -3.60 -0.65 8.27
N ARG A 56 -3.20 -1.91 8.43
CA ARG A 56 -3.07 -2.82 7.28
C ARG A 56 -4.40 -3.03 6.56
N LEU A 57 -5.44 -3.35 7.33
CA LEU A 57 -6.76 -3.64 6.76
C LEU A 57 -7.37 -2.41 6.09
N LEU A 58 -7.19 -1.23 6.68
CA LEU A 58 -7.63 0.03 6.08
C LEU A 58 -6.98 0.25 4.70
N ARG A 59 -5.67 -0.01 4.58
CA ARG A 59 -4.93 0.15 3.32
C ARG A 59 -5.38 -0.83 2.25
N GLU A 60 -5.64 -2.07 2.63
CA GLU A 60 -6.17 -3.10 1.71
C GLU A 60 -7.56 -2.72 1.20
N LEU A 61 -8.46 -2.28 2.09
CA LEU A 61 -9.78 -1.78 1.73
C LEU A 61 -9.70 -0.55 0.82
N ALA A 62 -8.84 0.41 1.16
CA ALA A 62 -8.65 1.60 0.35
C ALA A 62 -8.11 1.24 -1.05
N LEU A 63 -7.17 0.30 -1.15
CA LEU A 63 -6.65 -0.18 -2.44
C LEU A 63 -7.74 -0.85 -3.27
N GLN A 64 -8.54 -1.73 -2.67
CA GLN A 64 -9.64 -2.39 -3.36
C GLN A 64 -10.64 -1.36 -3.91
N LYS A 65 -10.96 -0.34 -3.11
CA LYS A 65 -11.90 0.73 -3.48
C LYS A 65 -11.34 1.67 -4.53
N TYR A 66 -10.04 1.94 -4.49
CA TYR A 66 -9.36 2.69 -5.52
C TYR A 66 -9.35 1.95 -6.86
N ILE A 67 -9.03 0.65 -6.87
CA ILE A 67 -9.06 -0.18 -8.08
C ILE A 67 -10.49 -0.29 -8.66
N ALA A 68 -11.50 -0.34 -7.79
CA ALA A 68 -12.90 -0.33 -8.20
C ALA A 68 -13.37 1.02 -8.78
N GLY A 69 -12.62 2.10 -8.55
CA GLY A 69 -12.99 3.46 -8.94
C GLY A 69 -14.00 4.14 -7.98
N ASP A 70 -14.19 3.59 -6.78
CA ASP A 70 -15.12 4.13 -5.76
C ASP A 70 -14.54 5.37 -5.07
N ILE A 71 -13.21 5.45 -4.95
CA ILE A 71 -12.49 6.57 -4.31
C ILE A 71 -11.44 7.17 -5.25
N PRO A 72 -11.18 8.48 -5.16
CA PRO A 72 -10.13 9.12 -5.94
C PRO A 72 -8.73 8.84 -5.38
N GLN A 73 -7.70 9.12 -6.18
CA GLN A 73 -6.30 8.78 -5.88
C GLN A 73 -5.76 9.50 -4.64
N ASP A 74 -6.12 10.77 -4.44
CA ASP A 74 -5.77 11.59 -3.28
C ASP A 74 -6.29 10.99 -1.97
N VAL A 75 -7.54 10.50 -1.97
CA VAL A 75 -8.14 9.80 -0.83
C VAL A 75 -7.40 8.49 -0.56
N TYR A 76 -7.09 7.72 -1.59
CA TYR A 76 -6.30 6.50 -1.44
C TYR A 76 -4.92 6.80 -0.85
N ILE A 77 -4.20 7.80 -1.36
CA ILE A 77 -2.89 8.19 -0.85
C ILE A 77 -2.99 8.56 0.63
N ALA A 78 -3.97 9.38 1.01
CA ALA A 78 -4.16 9.78 2.41
C ALA A 78 -4.44 8.60 3.35
N LEU A 79 -5.22 7.60 2.90
CA LEU A 79 -5.49 6.38 3.65
C LEU A 79 -4.31 5.39 3.66
N ALA A 80 -3.50 5.40 2.61
CA ALA A 80 -2.34 4.53 2.43
C ALA A 80 -1.10 5.01 3.19
N GLN A 81 -1.09 6.26 3.64
CA GLN A 81 0.01 6.84 4.37
C GLN A 81 0.22 6.16 5.72
N GLU A 82 1.49 5.94 6.05
CA GLU A 82 1.89 5.45 7.37
C GLU A 82 1.54 6.49 8.45
N LEU A 83 1.08 6.00 9.60
CA LEU A 83 0.79 6.86 10.74
C LEU A 83 2.11 7.45 11.29
N PRO A 84 2.15 8.76 11.61
CA PRO A 84 3.30 9.33 12.26
C PRO A 84 3.43 8.76 13.69
N MET A 85 4.64 8.76 14.26
CA MET A 85 4.84 8.32 15.65
C MET A 85 4.07 9.18 16.66
N GLN A 86 3.76 10.43 16.30
CA GLN A 86 3.03 11.36 17.14
C GLN A 86 2.02 12.12 16.28
N ALA A 87 0.82 12.32 16.81
CA ALA A 87 -0.20 13.14 16.18
C ALA A 87 -0.67 14.23 17.14
N VAL A 88 -1.10 15.35 16.58
CA VAL A 88 -1.75 16.42 17.35
C VAL A 88 -3.25 16.24 17.23
N SER A 89 -3.96 16.34 18.35
CA SER A 89 -5.42 16.36 18.38
C SER A 89 -5.97 17.76 18.12
N ALA A 90 -7.26 17.88 17.83
CA ALA A 90 -7.91 19.18 17.63
C ALA A 90 -7.81 20.11 18.87
N SER A 91 -7.58 19.57 20.07
CA SER A 91 -7.36 20.35 21.29
C SER A 91 -5.90 20.79 21.48
N GLY A 92 -5.01 20.43 20.57
CA GLY A 92 -3.57 20.68 20.67
C GLY A 92 -2.82 19.70 21.58
N ALA A 93 -3.44 18.59 21.99
CA ALA A 93 -2.75 17.55 22.75
C ALA A 93 -1.95 16.65 21.80
N VAL A 94 -0.75 16.23 22.22
CA VAL A 94 0.06 15.28 21.46
C VAL A 94 -0.33 13.86 21.88
N GLU A 95 -0.83 13.08 20.94
CA GLU A 95 -1.14 11.66 21.07
C GLU A 95 0.08 10.86 20.59
N ASP A 96 0.57 9.95 21.44
CA ASP A 96 1.63 9.01 21.07
C ASP A 96 1.02 7.85 20.29
N LEU A 97 1.50 7.65 19.07
CA LEU A 97 1.05 6.62 18.14
C LEU A 97 2.15 5.58 17.88
N SER A 98 3.27 5.64 18.60
CA SER A 98 4.40 4.70 18.41
C SER A 98 4.03 3.24 18.67
N ASP A 99 3.02 2.98 19.49
CA ASP A 99 2.48 1.65 19.76
C ASP A 99 1.45 1.18 18.69
N VAL A 100 1.04 2.06 17.77
CA VAL A 100 0.10 1.71 16.70
C VAL A 100 0.87 1.03 15.58
N THR A 101 0.74 -0.29 15.53
CA THR A 101 1.30 -1.13 14.47
C THR A 101 0.24 -1.47 13.44
N ASP A 102 0.66 -2.11 12.35
CA ASP A 102 -0.22 -2.55 11.28
C ASP A 102 -1.35 -3.49 11.70
N ASP A 103 -1.21 -4.17 12.84
CA ASP A 103 -2.19 -5.10 13.40
C ASP A 103 -2.95 -4.51 14.60
N THR A 104 -2.63 -3.29 15.01
CA THR A 104 -3.26 -2.62 16.16
C THR A 104 -4.56 -1.94 15.73
N GLU A 105 -5.63 -2.13 16.48
CA GLU A 105 -6.89 -1.42 16.24
C GLU A 105 -6.73 0.07 16.53
N PHE A 106 -7.18 0.92 15.60
CA PHE A 106 -7.07 2.37 15.69
C PHE A 106 -8.33 3.07 15.18
N ASP A 107 -8.68 4.19 15.82
CA ASP A 107 -9.83 5.02 15.43
C ASP A 107 -9.43 6.03 14.35
N PHE A 108 -9.40 5.55 13.10
CA PHE A 108 -9.07 6.38 11.94
C PHE A 108 -10.10 7.47 11.70
N ARG A 109 -11.37 7.24 12.06
CA ARG A 109 -12.42 8.24 11.91
C ARG A 109 -12.13 9.46 12.79
N ARG A 110 -11.80 9.26 14.06
CA ARG A 110 -11.42 10.34 14.98
C ARG A 110 -10.10 10.99 14.55
N TYR A 111 -9.12 10.20 14.12
CA TYR A 111 -7.84 10.72 13.64
C TYR A 111 -8.03 11.70 12.45
N PHE A 112 -8.70 11.27 11.38
CA PHE A 112 -8.91 12.13 10.21
C PHE A 112 -9.83 13.32 10.51
N GLN A 113 -10.75 13.20 11.47
CA GLN A 113 -11.52 14.33 11.96
C GLN A 113 -10.64 15.37 12.64
N ASN A 114 -9.69 14.94 13.48
CA ASN A 114 -8.70 15.84 14.08
C ASN A 114 -7.81 16.49 13.01
N GLN A 115 -7.30 15.70 12.06
CA GLN A 115 -6.45 16.22 10.98
C GLN A 115 -7.18 17.23 10.09
N LYS A 116 -8.47 17.02 9.79
CA LYS A 116 -9.30 18.02 9.09
C LYS A 116 -9.37 19.33 9.88
N VAL A 117 -9.71 19.26 11.17
CA VAL A 117 -9.83 20.48 12.01
C VAL A 117 -8.49 21.22 12.07
N LEU A 118 -7.37 20.51 12.22
CA LEU A 118 -6.04 21.11 12.21
C LEU A 118 -5.72 21.75 10.86
N ALA A 119 -5.97 21.07 9.74
CA ALA A 119 -5.76 21.64 8.41
C ALA A 119 -6.55 22.93 8.22
N THR A 120 -7.84 22.93 8.57
CA THR A 120 -8.68 24.14 8.54
C THR A 120 -8.14 25.24 9.44
N THR A 121 -7.71 24.91 10.66
CA THR A 121 -7.18 25.90 11.63
C THR A 121 -5.86 26.52 11.16
N LEU A 122 -5.05 25.74 10.43
CA LEU A 122 -3.79 26.19 9.84
C LEU A 122 -3.97 26.94 8.51
N GLY A 123 -5.19 26.98 7.96
CA GLY A 123 -5.49 27.59 6.67
C GLY A 123 -5.09 26.74 5.45
N ASP A 124 -4.88 25.43 5.64
CA ASP A 124 -4.60 24.48 4.57
C ASP A 124 -5.93 23.89 4.04
N GLU A 125 -6.58 24.64 3.15
CA GLU A 125 -7.91 24.28 2.60
C GLU A 125 -7.86 23.04 1.71
N ASP A 126 -6.78 22.85 0.95
CA ASP A 126 -6.58 21.69 0.07
C ASP A 126 -6.53 20.38 0.88
N LYS A 127 -5.77 20.36 1.98
CA LYS A 127 -5.76 19.19 2.87
C LYS A 127 -7.08 19.02 3.61
N ALA A 128 -7.70 20.11 4.05
CA ALA A 128 -9.01 20.02 4.71
C ALA A 128 -10.07 19.37 3.80
N GLN A 129 -10.04 19.70 2.50
CA GLN A 129 -10.92 19.10 1.50
C GLN A 129 -10.59 17.62 1.26
N THR A 130 -9.31 17.27 1.19
CA THR A 130 -8.87 15.87 1.06
C THR A 130 -9.34 15.02 2.25
N PHE A 131 -9.15 15.52 3.48
CA PHE A 131 -9.60 14.84 4.70
C PHE A 131 -11.13 14.77 4.80
N GLU A 132 -11.86 15.73 4.25
CA GLU A 132 -13.31 15.64 4.13
C GLU A 132 -13.75 14.50 3.20
N SER A 133 -13.09 14.33 2.05
CA SER A 133 -13.34 13.21 1.15
C SER A 133 -13.01 11.87 1.81
N VAL A 134 -11.90 11.79 2.56
CA VAL A 134 -11.54 10.62 3.38
C VAL A 134 -12.63 10.32 4.40
N LEU A 135 -13.12 11.33 5.14
CA LEU A 135 -14.20 11.15 6.10
C LEU A 135 -15.52 10.73 5.45
N GLY A 136 -15.76 11.13 4.19
CA GLY A 136 -16.86 10.63 3.38
C GLY A 136 -16.77 9.13 3.13
N PHE A 137 -15.59 8.64 2.76
CA PHE A 137 -15.30 7.21 2.61
C PHE A 137 -15.45 6.44 3.92
N LEU A 138 -14.98 6.98 5.04
CA LEU A 138 -15.08 6.31 6.34
C LEU A 138 -16.52 6.30 6.91
N ARG A 139 -17.50 6.92 6.23
CA ARG A 139 -18.92 6.96 6.64
C ARG A 139 -19.82 6.02 5.84
N THR A 140 -19.37 5.52 4.69
CA THR A 140 -20.08 4.52 3.87
C THR A 140 -20.06 3.15 4.51
#